data_AF-A0A9W4MSL5-F1
#
_entry.id   AF-A0A9W4MSL5-F1
#
_cell.length_a   1.000
_cell.length_b   1.000
_cell.length_c   1.000
_cell.angle_alpha   90.00
_cell.angle_beta   90.00
_cell.angle_gamma   90.00
#
_symmetry.space_group_name_H-M   'P 1'
#
loop_
_entity.id
_entity.type
_entity.pdbx_description
1 polymer ?
#
loop_
_entity_poly.entity_id
_entity_poly.type
_entity_poly.pdbx_seq_one_letter_code
_entity_poly.pdbx_strand_id
1 'polypeptide(L)'
;MTSYSRKSPSLQRSPCVQGRSIQAANSLSLSGFDRECLSYLQDSILVVALGKHWPWSTVSYTYHKIAPKEPMVMSMILASTAREIYRAKLYDAEATALDSLPAIDQSDMDGRVHYGRALSSLREALKQEVKSPQQIEAIFITLWLMIDYENRFGGGASAINIHIRGIETLLHNHIVPLLQGHTPQTAILDAPIPLQQAETHSDATTLGEYASNEDSAPIAPPSGPTNGLGGTCVPLYLLWTLYFFTPAALFFGSGTARLDTDIFRFFLKSETGDTALSLTELYRLSRQSPSRFWGDGYPISSQLDDLENLPGLTLYHRSHVVQFKITEMFRHSAGPDTSFGEGSPYQKIVKEINTLAMEYDTVLISAKRSPTCDVAGDRRVMETIFWSAITFYGTIVYFHLCFDDLVKNQSGLENNERNILPLTTAVSLVLELSLKMHRSRPRLLVRIVWPLFIAGIATSDRIYQDWVSIRLRELGRYGQNYERISRRFDEVSQGGQSHFHERRGHYYIGT
;
A
#
# COMPACT_ATOMS: atom_id res chain seq x y z
N MET A 1 39.28 17.21 -15.83
CA MET A 1 40.22 16.07 -16.00
C MET A 1 40.53 15.51 -14.62
N THR A 2 39.82 14.47 -14.24
CA THR A 2 40.11 13.58 -13.09
C THR A 2 39.27 12.33 -13.32
N SER A 3 39.90 11.25 -13.77
CA SER A 3 39.24 10.01 -14.16
C SER A 3 38.99 9.12 -12.93
N TYR A 4 37.72 8.80 -12.66
CA TYR A 4 37.38 7.68 -11.78
C TYR A 4 37.20 6.42 -12.61
N SER A 5 38.16 5.50 -12.45
CA SER A 5 38.18 4.17 -13.05
C SER A 5 37.05 3.30 -12.48
N ARG A 6 36.06 2.96 -13.31
CA ARG A 6 35.05 1.93 -12.99
C ARG A 6 35.72 0.57 -13.08
N LYS A 7 35.94 -0.10 -11.94
CA LYS A 7 36.20 -1.54 -11.90
C LYS A 7 34.89 -2.28 -12.20
N SER A 8 34.81 -2.89 -13.37
CA SER A 8 33.79 -3.88 -13.71
C SER A 8 33.99 -5.13 -12.84
N PRO A 9 32.95 -5.71 -12.21
CA PRO A 9 33.10 -7.00 -11.55
C PRO A 9 33.16 -8.08 -12.64
N SER A 10 34.36 -8.62 -12.86
CA SER A 10 34.56 -9.85 -13.64
C SER A 10 33.97 -11.03 -12.87
N LEU A 11 32.76 -11.44 -13.25
CA LEU A 11 32.18 -12.73 -12.85
C LEU A 11 33.01 -13.85 -13.47
N GLN A 12 34.02 -14.33 -12.73
CA GLN A 12 34.66 -15.61 -13.03
C GLN A 12 33.59 -16.71 -12.88
N ARG A 13 33.19 -17.30 -14.00
CA ARG A 13 32.33 -18.49 -14.05
C ARG A 13 33.05 -19.66 -13.39
N SER A 14 32.58 -20.09 -12.23
CA SER A 14 32.86 -21.42 -11.70
C SER A 14 32.01 -22.47 -12.43
N PRO A 15 32.52 -23.71 -12.63
CA PRO A 15 31.81 -24.73 -13.38
C PRO A 15 30.61 -25.28 -12.60
N CYS A 16 29.59 -25.71 -13.35
CA CYS A 16 28.33 -26.31 -12.94
C CYS A 16 28.44 -27.18 -11.66
N VAL A 17 28.02 -26.62 -10.52
CA VAL A 17 27.69 -27.40 -9.33
C VAL A 17 26.27 -27.87 -9.55
N GLN A 18 26.07 -29.18 -9.72
CA GLN A 18 24.75 -29.80 -9.52
C GLN A 18 24.25 -29.38 -8.13
N GLY A 19 23.36 -28.40 -8.10
CA GLY A 19 23.07 -27.66 -6.88
C GLY A 19 22.43 -28.56 -5.84
N ARG A 20 23.15 -28.84 -4.74
CA ARG A 20 22.56 -29.49 -3.56
C ARG A 20 21.31 -28.71 -3.14
N SER A 21 20.17 -29.41 -3.16
CA SER A 21 18.95 -28.93 -2.52
C SER A 21 19.18 -28.88 -1.00
N ILE A 22 18.69 -27.84 -0.35
CA ILE A 22 18.78 -27.67 1.11
C ILE A 22 17.39 -27.80 1.70
N GLN A 23 17.25 -28.59 2.76
CA GLN A 23 16.00 -28.70 3.49
C GLN A 23 15.79 -27.45 4.36
N ALA A 24 14.70 -26.72 4.13
CA ALA A 24 14.29 -25.59 4.94
C ALA A 24 13.51 -26.02 6.19
N ALA A 25 13.43 -25.14 7.18
CA ALA A 25 12.73 -25.38 8.45
C ALA A 25 11.23 -25.68 8.29
N ASN A 26 10.61 -25.15 7.23
CA ASN A 26 9.20 -25.39 6.89
C ASN A 26 8.99 -26.65 6.03
N SER A 27 9.96 -27.56 6.01
CA SER A 27 9.96 -28.79 5.23
C SER A 27 10.04 -28.66 3.70
N LEU A 28 10.24 -27.45 3.17
CA LEU A 28 10.49 -27.27 1.73
C LEU A 28 11.93 -27.65 1.38
N SER A 29 12.12 -28.28 0.21
CA SER A 29 13.44 -28.51 -0.37
C SER A 29 13.77 -27.32 -1.29
N LEU A 30 14.81 -26.56 -0.97
CA LEU A 30 15.21 -25.34 -1.67
C LEU A 30 16.35 -25.60 -2.65
N SER A 31 16.07 -25.32 -3.94
CA SER A 31 17.04 -25.35 -5.02
C SER A 31 18.08 -24.23 -4.91
N GLY A 32 19.06 -24.23 -5.83
CA GLY A 32 20.01 -23.11 -5.97
C GLY A 32 19.30 -21.79 -6.30
N PHE A 33 18.36 -21.83 -7.25
CA PHE A 33 17.60 -20.67 -7.67
C PHE A 33 16.67 -20.15 -6.55
N ASP A 34 16.09 -21.03 -5.75
CA ASP A 34 15.29 -20.61 -4.59
C ASP A 34 16.10 -19.75 -3.62
N ARG A 35 17.38 -20.06 -3.43
CA ARG A 35 18.27 -19.25 -2.57
C ARG A 35 18.58 -17.89 -3.18
N GLU A 36 18.72 -17.81 -4.50
CA GLU A 36 18.85 -16.53 -5.21
C GLU A 36 17.59 -15.68 -5.04
N CYS A 37 16.41 -16.28 -5.18
CA CYS A 37 15.11 -15.64 -4.93
C CYS A 37 15.01 -15.08 -3.50
N LEU A 38 15.43 -15.84 -2.49
CA LEU A 38 15.43 -15.37 -1.10
C LEU A 38 16.46 -14.26 -0.86
N SER A 39 17.65 -14.34 -1.49
CA SER A 39 18.65 -13.27 -1.43
C SER A 39 18.16 -11.98 -2.08
N TYR A 40 17.36 -12.09 -3.14
CA TYR A 40 16.76 -10.96 -3.85
C TYR A 40 15.61 -10.30 -3.06
N LEU A 41 14.99 -10.99 -2.09
CA LEU A 41 13.77 -10.54 -1.43
C LEU A 41 13.89 -9.14 -0.80
N GLN A 42 14.99 -8.85 -0.11
CA GLN A 42 15.23 -7.54 0.52
C GLN A 42 15.18 -6.39 -0.49
N ASP A 43 15.57 -6.68 -1.74
CA ASP A 43 15.65 -5.76 -2.86
C ASP A 43 14.43 -5.88 -3.78
N SER A 44 13.38 -6.61 -3.41
CA SER A 44 12.19 -6.78 -4.25
C SER A 44 11.23 -5.58 -4.18
N ILE A 45 10.40 -5.41 -5.20
CA ILE A 45 9.33 -4.41 -5.19
C ILE A 45 8.31 -4.65 -4.08
N LEU A 46 8.16 -5.89 -3.60
CA LEU A 46 7.29 -6.19 -2.46
C LEU A 46 7.68 -5.36 -1.21
N VAL A 47 8.99 -5.22 -0.94
CA VAL A 47 9.50 -4.41 0.18
C VAL A 47 9.22 -2.91 -0.07
N VAL A 48 9.48 -2.44 -1.28
CA VAL A 48 9.28 -1.02 -1.66
C VAL A 48 7.80 -0.62 -1.61
N ALA A 49 6.91 -1.47 -2.12
CA ALA A 49 5.47 -1.25 -2.17
C ALA A 49 4.83 -1.21 -0.77
N LEU A 50 5.41 -1.92 0.19
CA LEU A 50 4.94 -1.95 1.58
C LEU A 50 5.61 -0.89 2.49
N GLY A 51 6.61 -0.18 1.97
CA GLY A 51 6.99 1.16 2.39
C GLY A 51 7.95 1.25 3.57
N LYS A 52 7.93 0.33 4.54
CA LYS A 52 9.00 0.28 5.57
C LYS A 52 10.18 -0.49 5.01
N HIS A 53 11.38 0.06 5.19
CA HIS A 53 12.59 -0.55 4.65
C HIS A 53 13.01 -1.77 5.48
N TRP A 54 13.81 -2.63 4.86
CA TRP A 54 14.48 -3.74 5.55
C TRP A 54 15.43 -3.21 6.64
N PRO A 55 15.66 -3.92 7.77
CA PRO A 55 15.15 -5.23 8.16
C PRO A 55 13.84 -5.20 8.95
N TRP A 56 13.25 -4.03 9.15
CA TRP A 56 12.09 -3.86 10.05
C TRP A 56 10.74 -3.83 9.32
N SER A 57 10.74 -4.10 8.02
CA SER A 57 9.55 -4.15 7.19
C SER A 57 8.63 -5.32 7.53
N THR A 58 7.36 -5.21 7.15
CA THR A 58 6.40 -6.31 7.27
C THR A 58 6.81 -7.52 6.45
N VAL A 59 7.43 -7.32 5.28
CA VAL A 59 7.97 -8.41 4.44
C VAL A 59 9.11 -9.13 5.16
N SER A 60 10.01 -8.39 5.82
CA SER A 60 11.08 -8.98 6.63
C SER A 60 10.51 -9.79 7.80
N TYR A 61 9.48 -9.27 8.48
CA TYR A 61 8.79 -10.03 9.52
C TYR A 61 8.17 -11.32 8.97
N THR A 62 7.43 -11.22 7.87
CA THR A 62 6.83 -12.37 7.19
C THR A 62 7.89 -13.42 6.81
N TYR A 63 9.04 -12.98 6.28
CA TYR A 63 10.14 -13.86 5.91
C TYR A 63 10.83 -14.52 7.12
N HIS A 64 11.12 -13.77 8.18
CA HIS A 64 11.91 -14.29 9.31
C HIS A 64 11.07 -15.02 10.37
N LYS A 65 9.79 -14.66 10.54
CA LYS A 65 8.97 -15.15 11.65
C LYS A 65 7.87 -16.12 11.24
N ILE A 66 7.34 -15.98 10.02
CA ILE A 66 6.20 -16.76 9.53
C ILE A 66 6.65 -17.82 8.51
N ALA A 67 7.34 -17.41 7.44
CA ALA A 67 7.77 -18.30 6.37
C ALA A 67 8.61 -19.53 6.81
N PRO A 68 9.45 -19.49 7.86
CA PRO A 68 10.19 -20.67 8.32
C PRO A 68 9.31 -21.74 8.97
N LYS A 69 8.07 -21.40 9.35
CA LYS A 69 7.08 -22.30 9.94
C LYS A 69 6.00 -22.69 8.93
N GLU A 70 5.70 -21.79 8.00
CA GLU A 70 4.54 -21.88 7.12
C GLU A 70 4.96 -22.06 5.65
N PRO A 71 4.90 -23.29 5.09
CA PRO A 71 5.40 -23.57 3.74
C PRO A 71 4.63 -22.82 2.65
N MET A 72 3.34 -22.53 2.85
CA MET A 72 2.55 -21.73 1.90
C MET A 72 3.06 -20.29 1.78
N VAL A 73 3.46 -19.68 2.90
CA VAL A 73 4.00 -18.32 2.92
C VAL A 73 5.36 -18.27 2.23
N MET A 74 6.25 -19.23 2.54
CA MET A 74 7.55 -19.32 1.85
C MET A 74 7.37 -19.55 0.34
N SER A 75 6.43 -20.40 -0.06
CA SER A 75 6.14 -20.65 -1.47
C SER A 75 5.67 -19.37 -2.17
N MET A 76 4.86 -18.53 -1.53
CA MET A 76 4.46 -17.23 -2.11
C MET A 76 5.60 -16.21 -2.22
N ILE A 77 6.53 -16.20 -1.24
CA ILE A 77 7.74 -15.37 -1.31
C ILE A 77 8.59 -15.79 -2.52
N LEU A 78 8.81 -17.10 -2.68
CA LEU A 78 9.57 -17.65 -3.81
C LEU A 78 8.88 -17.39 -5.15
N ALA A 79 7.57 -17.59 -5.23
CA ALA A 79 6.79 -17.32 -6.44
C ALA A 79 6.93 -15.86 -6.89
N SER A 80 6.78 -14.93 -5.94
CA SER A 80 6.83 -13.49 -6.22
C SER A 80 8.22 -13.03 -6.65
N THR A 81 9.26 -13.47 -5.96
CA THR A 81 10.65 -13.10 -6.26
C THR A 81 11.15 -13.75 -7.56
N ALA A 82 10.82 -15.02 -7.81
CA ALA A 82 11.14 -15.70 -9.07
C ALA A 82 10.53 -14.98 -10.28
N ARG A 83 9.26 -14.59 -10.19
CA ARG A 83 8.56 -13.86 -11.27
C ARG A 83 9.10 -12.44 -11.47
N GLU A 84 9.50 -11.76 -10.40
CA GLU A 84 10.13 -10.45 -10.52
C GLU A 84 11.51 -10.54 -11.18
N ILE A 85 12.34 -11.52 -10.78
CA ILE A 85 13.64 -11.80 -11.42
C ILE A 85 13.45 -12.13 -12.91
N TYR A 86 12.47 -12.98 -13.24
CA TYR A 86 12.11 -13.31 -14.62
C TYR A 86 11.77 -12.04 -15.42
N ARG A 87 10.90 -11.18 -14.89
CA ARG A 87 10.47 -9.94 -15.56
C ARG A 87 11.62 -8.95 -15.73
N ALA A 88 12.52 -8.85 -14.75
CA ALA A 88 13.70 -8.01 -14.87
C ALA A 88 14.63 -8.50 -16.00
N LYS A 89 14.90 -9.81 -16.07
CA LYS A 89 15.70 -10.42 -17.15
C LYS A 89 15.07 -10.22 -18.53
N LEU A 90 13.76 -10.41 -18.65
CA LEU A 90 13.03 -10.22 -19.91
C LEU A 90 13.14 -8.77 -20.39
N TYR A 91 12.91 -7.82 -19.49
CA TYR A 91 13.03 -6.39 -19.80
C TYR A 91 14.45 -6.01 -20.26
N ASP A 92 15.47 -6.51 -19.58
CA ASP A 92 16.86 -6.23 -19.93
C ASP A 92 17.26 -6.91 -21.26
N ALA A 93 16.72 -8.09 -21.57
CA ALA A 93 16.93 -8.79 -22.84
C ALA A 93 16.28 -8.07 -24.02
N GLU A 94 15.04 -7.58 -23.87
CA GLU A 94 14.36 -6.74 -24.87
C GLU A 94 15.16 -5.46 -25.16
N ALA A 95 15.78 -4.87 -24.13
CA ALA A 95 16.61 -3.67 -24.28
C ALA A 95 17.97 -3.94 -24.95
N THR A 96 18.50 -5.16 -24.85
CA THR A 96 19.84 -5.53 -25.33
C THR A 96 19.86 -6.40 -26.59
N ALA A 97 18.69 -6.80 -27.10
CA ALA A 97 18.53 -7.65 -28.30
C ALA A 97 19.39 -8.94 -28.26
N LEU A 98 19.53 -9.56 -27.08
CA LEU A 98 20.38 -10.72 -26.86
C LEU A 98 19.55 -12.01 -26.72
N ASP A 99 19.89 -13.04 -27.51
CA ASP A 99 19.22 -14.36 -27.56
C ASP A 99 19.56 -15.26 -26.34
N SER A 100 19.13 -14.89 -25.13
CA SER A 100 19.28 -15.74 -23.94
C SER A 100 17.95 -16.35 -23.47
N LEU A 101 17.24 -17.06 -24.35
CA LEU A 101 15.90 -17.63 -24.10
C LEU A 101 15.84 -18.76 -23.03
N PRO A 102 16.78 -19.75 -22.96
CA PRO A 102 16.55 -20.95 -22.15
C PRO A 102 16.55 -20.73 -20.62
N ALA A 103 17.40 -19.82 -20.13
CA ALA A 103 17.49 -19.51 -18.69
C ALA A 103 16.38 -18.56 -18.22
N ILE A 104 15.75 -17.85 -19.16
CA ILE A 104 14.61 -16.96 -18.90
C ILE A 104 13.37 -17.83 -18.64
N ASP A 105 13.09 -18.81 -19.51
CA ASP A 105 11.90 -19.68 -19.39
C ASP A 105 11.86 -20.49 -18.08
N GLN A 106 13.01 -20.95 -17.57
CA GLN A 106 13.07 -21.70 -16.31
C GLN A 106 12.54 -20.89 -15.11
N SER A 107 12.89 -19.61 -15.02
CA SER A 107 12.46 -18.75 -13.91
C SER A 107 10.96 -18.42 -13.95
N ASP A 108 10.33 -18.39 -15.14
CA ASP A 108 8.86 -18.29 -15.25
C ASP A 108 8.20 -19.54 -14.66
N MET A 109 8.65 -20.71 -15.10
CA MET A 109 8.11 -21.99 -14.65
C MET A 109 8.25 -22.18 -13.15
N ASP A 110 9.42 -21.88 -12.58
CA ASP A 110 9.67 -21.99 -11.14
C ASP A 110 8.71 -21.10 -10.33
N GLY A 111 8.50 -19.86 -10.78
CA GLY A 111 7.55 -18.94 -10.14
C GLY A 111 6.12 -19.48 -10.10
N ARG A 112 5.64 -20.08 -11.21
CA ARG A 112 4.30 -20.68 -11.28
C ARG A 112 4.18 -21.95 -10.45
N VAL A 113 5.22 -22.77 -10.41
CA VAL A 113 5.27 -23.98 -9.58
C VAL A 113 5.13 -23.61 -8.10
N HIS A 114 5.86 -22.60 -7.63
CA HIS A 114 5.75 -22.13 -6.25
C HIS A 114 4.39 -21.53 -5.93
N TYR A 115 3.79 -20.77 -6.86
CA TYR A 115 2.42 -20.28 -6.70
C TYR A 115 1.41 -21.43 -6.56
N GLY A 116 1.50 -22.45 -7.44
CA GLY A 116 0.63 -23.63 -7.38
C GLY A 116 0.81 -24.42 -6.08
N ARG A 117 2.05 -24.54 -5.59
CA ARG A 117 2.35 -25.17 -4.29
C ARG A 117 1.70 -24.39 -3.13
N ALA A 118 1.84 -23.06 -3.12
CA ALA A 118 1.21 -22.21 -2.11
C ALA A 118 -0.32 -22.37 -2.12
N LEU A 119 -0.94 -22.39 -3.30
CA LEU A 119 -2.39 -22.57 -3.45
C LEU A 119 -2.86 -23.93 -2.93
N SER A 120 -2.11 -25.00 -3.25
CA SER A 120 -2.40 -26.33 -2.72
C SER A 120 -2.32 -26.36 -1.19
N SER A 121 -1.27 -25.81 -0.60
CA SER A 121 -1.10 -25.75 0.85
C SER A 121 -2.15 -24.88 1.54
N LEU A 122 -2.53 -23.74 0.94
CA LEU A 122 -3.62 -22.89 1.42
C LEU A 122 -4.94 -23.67 1.45
N ARG A 123 -5.25 -24.42 0.38
CA ARG A 123 -6.47 -25.24 0.33
C ARG A 123 -6.52 -26.26 1.48
N GLU A 124 -5.39 -26.92 1.77
CA GLU A 124 -5.32 -27.87 2.89
C GLU A 124 -5.44 -27.16 4.26
N ALA A 125 -4.83 -25.99 4.43
CA ALA A 125 -4.95 -25.19 5.66
C ALA A 125 -6.40 -24.72 5.91
N LEU A 126 -7.15 -24.42 4.85
CA LEU A 126 -8.54 -23.98 4.96
C LEU A 126 -9.50 -25.09 5.42
N LYS A 127 -9.20 -26.37 5.17
CA LYS A 127 -10.02 -27.53 5.57
C LYS A 127 -10.15 -27.69 7.09
N GLN A 128 -9.21 -27.16 7.86
CA GLN A 128 -9.26 -27.27 9.33
C GLN A 128 -10.38 -26.37 9.87
N GLU A 129 -11.32 -26.92 10.63
CA GLU A 129 -12.46 -26.15 11.16
C GLU A 129 -12.02 -25.13 12.22
N VAL A 130 -11.18 -25.56 13.17
CA VAL A 130 -10.64 -24.70 14.23
C VAL A 130 -9.23 -24.25 13.83
N LYS A 131 -9.02 -22.93 13.83
CA LYS A 131 -7.75 -22.31 13.44
C LYS A 131 -7.23 -21.43 14.58
N SER A 132 -5.97 -21.60 14.94
CA SER A 132 -5.27 -20.70 15.87
C SER A 132 -5.02 -19.32 15.24
N PRO A 133 -4.82 -18.26 16.04
CA PRO A 133 -4.49 -16.93 15.52
C PRO A 133 -3.26 -16.93 14.59
N GLN A 134 -2.24 -17.75 14.88
CA GLN A 134 -1.04 -17.89 14.06
C GLN A 134 -1.34 -18.50 12.69
N GLN A 135 -2.22 -19.53 12.65
CA GLN A 135 -2.67 -20.11 11.39
C GLN A 135 -3.51 -19.10 10.59
N ILE A 136 -4.37 -18.32 11.24
CA ILE A 136 -5.13 -17.25 10.59
C ILE A 136 -4.19 -16.18 10.02
N GLU A 137 -3.17 -15.77 10.77
CA GLU A 137 -2.14 -14.84 10.28
C GLU A 137 -1.45 -15.39 9.03
N ALA A 138 -1.00 -16.65 9.06
CA ALA A 138 -0.34 -17.28 7.92
C ALA A 138 -1.24 -17.38 6.68
N ILE A 139 -2.51 -17.78 6.86
CA ILE A 139 -3.51 -17.84 5.79
C ILE A 139 -3.74 -16.45 5.20
N PHE A 140 -3.89 -15.44 6.05
CA PHE A 140 -4.14 -14.07 5.62
C PHE A 140 -2.97 -13.49 4.81
N ILE A 141 -1.74 -13.67 5.30
CA ILE A 141 -0.53 -13.28 4.59
C ILE A 141 -0.48 -13.98 3.22
N THR A 142 -0.79 -15.27 3.17
CA THR A 142 -0.77 -16.04 1.92
C THR A 142 -1.77 -15.50 0.91
N LEU A 143 -3.02 -15.23 1.32
CA LEU A 143 -4.04 -14.62 0.46
C LEU A 143 -3.63 -13.23 -0.03
N TRP A 144 -3.06 -12.41 0.86
CA TRP A 144 -2.59 -11.08 0.48
C TRP A 144 -1.44 -11.15 -0.54
N LEU A 145 -0.47 -12.04 -0.33
CA LEU A 145 0.62 -12.26 -1.29
C LEU A 145 0.09 -12.78 -2.63
N MET A 146 -0.98 -13.59 -2.63
CA MET A 146 -1.64 -14.03 -3.86
C MET A 146 -2.34 -12.87 -4.58
N ILE A 147 -2.99 -11.96 -3.86
CA ILE A 147 -3.56 -10.73 -4.43
C ILE A 147 -2.45 -9.88 -5.08
N ASP A 148 -1.35 -9.65 -4.38
CA ASP A 148 -0.21 -8.90 -4.93
C ASP A 148 0.41 -9.61 -6.15
N TYR A 149 0.59 -10.93 -6.08
CA TYR A 149 1.09 -11.74 -7.19
C TYR A 149 0.20 -11.61 -8.42
N GLU A 150 -1.13 -11.78 -8.27
CA GLU A 150 -2.08 -11.64 -9.36
C GLU A 150 -2.14 -10.19 -9.89
N ASN A 151 -2.00 -9.21 -9.00
CA ASN A 151 -1.93 -7.80 -9.37
C ASN A 151 -0.67 -7.46 -10.18
N ARG A 152 0.47 -8.12 -9.98
CA ARG A 152 1.70 -7.85 -10.73
C ARG A 152 1.89 -8.76 -11.95
N PHE A 153 1.55 -10.03 -11.84
CA PHE A 153 1.91 -11.08 -12.81
C PHE A 153 0.73 -11.85 -13.40
N GLY A 154 -0.46 -11.65 -12.85
CA GLY A 154 -1.63 -12.49 -13.07
C GLY A 154 -2.44 -12.25 -14.32
N GLY A 155 -3.56 -12.97 -14.42
CA GLY A 155 -4.51 -12.90 -15.54
C GLY A 155 -5.47 -11.71 -15.50
N GLY A 156 -5.56 -11.01 -14.36
CA GLY A 156 -6.41 -9.84 -14.17
C GLY A 156 -7.36 -9.98 -12.97
N ALA A 157 -8.35 -9.08 -12.88
CA ALA A 157 -9.21 -8.92 -11.71
C ALA A 157 -9.99 -10.16 -11.26
N SER A 158 -10.33 -11.08 -12.18
CA SER A 158 -11.04 -12.31 -11.80
C SER A 158 -10.24 -13.16 -10.81
N ALA A 159 -8.91 -13.26 -10.97
CA ALA A 159 -8.08 -14.03 -10.06
C ALA A 159 -7.90 -13.31 -8.72
N ILE A 160 -7.75 -11.98 -8.76
CA ILE A 160 -7.69 -11.13 -7.57
C ILE A 160 -8.98 -11.26 -6.75
N ASN A 161 -10.15 -11.24 -7.40
CA ASN A 161 -11.47 -11.38 -6.76
C ASN A 161 -11.66 -12.70 -6.00
N ILE A 162 -11.10 -13.81 -6.50
CA ILE A 162 -11.17 -15.09 -5.81
C ILE A 162 -10.50 -14.99 -4.43
N HIS A 163 -9.32 -14.38 -4.39
CA HIS A 163 -8.57 -14.21 -3.14
C HIS A 163 -9.19 -13.17 -2.21
N ILE A 164 -9.79 -12.10 -2.76
CA ILE A 164 -10.55 -11.11 -2.00
C ILE A 164 -11.74 -11.75 -1.27
N ARG A 165 -12.53 -12.58 -1.96
CA ARG A 165 -13.64 -13.31 -1.32
C ARG A 165 -13.16 -14.24 -0.21
N GLY A 166 -11.96 -14.82 -0.37
CA GLY A 166 -11.27 -15.54 0.70
C GLY A 166 -11.00 -14.64 1.92
N ILE A 167 -10.48 -13.43 1.70
CA ILE A 167 -10.27 -12.42 2.75
C ILE A 167 -11.59 -12.01 3.40
N GLU A 168 -12.66 -11.76 2.64
CA GLU A 168 -13.99 -11.43 3.17
C GLU A 168 -14.52 -12.52 4.10
N THR A 169 -14.40 -13.77 3.67
CA THR A 169 -14.83 -14.92 4.46
C THR A 169 -14.05 -15.01 5.78
N LEU A 170 -12.73 -14.75 5.77
CA LEU A 170 -11.93 -14.70 6.99
C LEU A 170 -12.26 -13.49 7.86
N LEU A 171 -12.57 -12.36 7.23
CA LEU A 171 -12.83 -11.10 7.91
C LEU A 171 -13.97 -11.24 8.91
N HIS A 172 -15.11 -11.75 8.45
CA HIS A 172 -16.30 -11.91 9.27
C HIS A 172 -16.16 -13.03 10.31
N ASN A 173 -15.57 -14.16 9.92
CA ASN A 173 -15.57 -15.37 10.77
C ASN A 173 -14.44 -15.42 11.79
N HIS A 174 -13.32 -14.74 11.52
CA HIS A 174 -12.10 -14.87 12.33
C HIS A 174 -11.47 -13.55 12.70
N ILE A 175 -11.26 -12.64 11.74
CA ILE A 175 -10.42 -11.45 11.96
C ILE A 175 -11.11 -10.45 12.89
N VAL A 176 -12.34 -10.07 12.57
CA VAL A 176 -13.10 -9.09 13.37
C VAL A 176 -13.26 -9.56 14.83
N PRO A 177 -13.67 -10.82 15.11
CA PRO A 177 -13.70 -11.34 16.49
C PRO A 177 -12.32 -11.33 17.20
N LEU A 178 -11.24 -11.75 16.52
CA LEU A 178 -9.91 -11.86 17.12
C LEU A 178 -9.21 -10.50 17.31
N LEU A 179 -9.66 -9.45 16.63
CA LEU A 179 -9.18 -8.08 16.84
C LEU A 179 -9.92 -7.38 17.99
N GLN A 180 -11.21 -7.67 18.19
CA GLN A 180 -12.01 -7.05 19.26
C GLN A 180 -11.56 -7.41 20.67
N GLY A 181 -10.98 -8.60 20.88
CA GLY A 181 -10.42 -9.00 22.18
C GLY A 181 -9.26 -8.13 22.68
N HIS A 182 -8.81 -7.13 21.89
CA HIS A 182 -7.72 -6.21 22.21
C HIS A 182 -8.16 -4.78 22.53
N THR A 183 -9.47 -4.50 22.53
CA THR A 183 -9.98 -3.20 22.98
C THR A 183 -9.98 -3.19 24.51
N PRO A 184 -9.24 -2.29 25.19
CA PRO A 184 -9.41 -2.14 26.63
C PRO A 184 -10.87 -1.76 26.89
N GLN A 185 -11.59 -2.56 27.68
CA GLN A 185 -12.82 -2.09 28.30
C GLN A 185 -12.44 -0.89 29.17
N THR A 186 -12.71 0.33 28.70
CA THR A 186 -12.97 1.46 29.57
C THR A 186 -14.22 1.13 30.38
N ALA A 187 -14.03 0.32 31.43
CA ALA A 187 -15.02 0.16 32.47
C ALA A 187 -15.11 1.52 33.18
N ILE A 188 -16.21 2.19 32.90
CA ILE A 188 -16.74 3.35 33.60
C ILE A 188 -16.72 3.04 35.11
N LEU A 189 -15.82 3.67 35.85
CA LEU A 189 -15.95 3.83 37.29
C LEU A 189 -16.74 5.12 37.53
N ASP A 190 -18.06 5.03 37.38
CA ASP A 190 -18.98 5.96 38.03
C ASP A 190 -19.06 5.56 39.51
N ALA A 191 -18.18 6.15 40.31
CA ALA A 191 -18.38 6.26 41.75
C ALA A 191 -18.04 7.70 42.17
N PRO A 192 -19.00 8.48 42.70
CA PRO A 192 -18.73 9.84 43.12
C PRO A 192 -17.96 9.83 44.44
N ILE A 193 -16.73 10.36 44.43
CA ILE A 193 -15.95 10.61 45.65
C ILE A 193 -16.28 12.04 46.13
N PRO A 194 -16.73 12.24 47.39
CA PRO A 194 -17.08 13.57 47.89
C PRO A 194 -15.85 14.46 48.10
N LEU A 195 -16.00 15.73 47.75
CA LEU A 195 -15.09 16.84 48.04
C LEU A 195 -14.81 16.95 49.54
N GLN A 196 -13.53 16.94 49.92
CA GLN A 196 -13.09 17.61 51.13
C GLN A 196 -11.77 18.34 50.90
N GLN A 197 -11.84 19.64 51.15
CA GLN A 197 -10.77 20.62 51.07
C GLN A 197 -9.69 20.35 52.12
N ALA A 198 -8.44 20.57 51.75
CA ALA A 198 -7.44 21.13 52.65
C ALA A 198 -6.34 21.81 51.84
N GLU A 199 -6.34 23.13 51.90
CA GLU A 199 -5.23 24.00 51.55
C GLU A 199 -4.02 23.68 52.43
N THR A 200 -2.80 23.80 51.91
CA THR A 200 -1.79 24.75 52.43
C THR A 200 -0.49 24.72 51.62
N HIS A 201 0.08 25.92 51.54
CA HIS A 201 1.24 26.35 50.79
C HIS A 201 2.59 25.86 51.36
N SER A 202 3.56 25.72 50.43
CA SER A 202 4.96 26.19 50.48
C SER A 202 5.84 25.86 51.71
N ASP A 203 6.97 25.18 51.49
CA ASP A 203 8.29 25.84 51.48
C ASP A 203 9.45 24.89 51.14
N ALA A 204 10.50 25.50 50.60
CA ALA A 204 11.66 24.87 50.00
C ALA A 204 12.88 24.77 50.96
N THR A 205 13.82 23.91 50.54
CA THR A 205 15.27 23.84 50.87
C THR A 205 15.75 23.21 52.18
N THR A 206 16.44 22.06 52.08
CA THR A 206 17.81 21.84 52.61
C THR A 206 18.43 20.52 52.09
N LEU A 207 19.75 20.53 51.85
CA LEU A 207 20.60 19.49 51.25
C LEU A 207 21.18 18.49 52.30
N GLY A 208 21.40 17.23 51.89
CA GLY A 208 22.37 16.23 52.41
C GLY A 208 21.90 15.46 53.67
N GLU A 209 22.05 14.14 53.84
CA GLU A 209 22.99 13.16 53.29
C GLU A 209 22.57 11.71 53.69
N TYR A 210 22.86 10.73 52.83
CA TYR A 210 22.94 9.25 52.99
C TYR A 210 21.71 8.31 53.15
N ALA A 211 21.47 7.59 52.03
CA ALA A 211 21.33 6.13 51.87
C ALA A 211 19.96 5.40 51.99
N SER A 212 19.68 4.69 50.88
CA SER A 212 18.77 3.53 50.68
C SER A 212 17.27 3.71 50.90
N ASN A 213 16.50 3.83 49.81
CA ASN A 213 15.52 2.81 49.43
C ASN A 213 15.03 2.98 47.99
N GLU A 214 14.87 1.83 47.36
CA GLU A 214 14.37 1.58 46.01
C GLU A 214 12.90 2.03 45.88
N ASP A 215 12.57 2.75 44.81
CA ASP A 215 11.33 2.58 44.02
C ASP A 215 11.28 3.66 42.91
N SER A 216 12.07 3.44 41.87
CA SER A 216 11.78 4.05 40.56
C SER A 216 10.93 3.06 39.81
N ALA A 217 9.61 3.22 39.88
CA ALA A 217 8.68 2.44 39.07
C ALA A 217 9.04 2.58 37.59
N PRO A 218 9.47 1.51 36.91
CA PRO A 218 9.60 1.55 35.46
C PRO A 218 8.18 1.62 34.89
N ILE A 219 7.95 2.56 33.97
CA ILE A 219 6.82 2.46 33.03
C ILE A 219 7.10 1.21 32.18
N ALA A 220 6.64 0.06 32.67
CA ALA A 220 6.67 -1.17 31.92
C ALA A 220 5.70 -1.06 30.73
N PRO A 221 6.11 -1.45 29.52
CA PRO A 221 5.15 -1.63 28.44
C PRO A 221 4.13 -2.70 28.86
N PRO A 222 2.88 -2.67 28.38
CA PRO A 222 1.88 -3.66 28.76
C PRO A 222 2.27 -5.03 28.18
N SER A 223 2.98 -5.81 28.98
CA SER A 223 3.24 -7.23 28.75
C SER A 223 2.01 -8.03 29.18
N GLY A 224 1.01 -8.07 28.31
CA GLY A 224 -0.12 -9.01 28.37
C GLY A 224 0.02 -10.09 27.29
N PRO A 225 -0.57 -11.29 27.48
CA PRO A 225 -0.47 -12.38 26.51
C PRO A 225 -1.09 -11.95 25.17
N THR A 226 -0.33 -12.11 24.08
CA THR A 226 -0.68 -11.82 22.68
C THR A 226 -1.71 -12.82 22.14
N ASN A 227 -2.84 -13.00 22.82
CA ASN A 227 -3.87 -13.95 22.42
C ASN A 227 -4.81 -13.29 21.41
N GLY A 228 -4.33 -13.13 20.17
CA GLY A 228 -5.14 -12.82 18.99
C GLY A 228 -4.41 -11.93 17.98
N LEU A 229 -5.15 -11.42 17.01
CA LEU A 229 -4.55 -10.83 15.81
C LEU A 229 -4.04 -9.39 16.02
N GLY A 230 -4.38 -8.73 17.13
CA GLY A 230 -3.98 -7.35 17.40
C GLY A 230 -2.47 -7.16 17.52
N GLY A 231 -1.73 -8.22 17.88
CA GLY A 231 -0.27 -8.25 17.96
C GLY A 231 0.44 -8.70 16.68
N THR A 232 -0.30 -8.94 15.59
CA THR A 232 0.21 -9.53 14.34
C THR A 232 0.35 -8.50 13.22
N CYS A 233 0.84 -8.94 12.06
CA CYS A 233 0.87 -8.10 10.85
C CYS A 233 -0.48 -8.03 10.10
N VAL A 234 -1.51 -8.80 10.53
CA VAL A 234 -2.81 -8.87 9.85
C VAL A 234 -3.51 -7.51 9.70
N PRO A 235 -3.60 -6.64 10.73
CA PRO A 235 -4.23 -5.33 10.57
C PRO A 235 -3.57 -4.52 9.44
N LEU A 236 -2.25 -4.53 9.39
CA LEU A 236 -1.48 -3.80 8.39
C LEU A 236 -1.69 -4.34 6.97
N TYR A 237 -1.68 -5.66 6.78
CA TYR A 237 -2.00 -6.25 5.48
C TYR A 237 -3.46 -5.98 5.09
N LEU A 238 -4.41 -6.03 6.02
CA LEU A 238 -5.81 -5.73 5.77
C LEU A 238 -6.01 -4.28 5.31
N LEU A 239 -5.34 -3.33 5.97
CA LEU A 239 -5.33 -1.93 5.55
C LEU A 239 -4.75 -1.76 4.13
N TRP A 240 -3.71 -2.51 3.77
CA TRP A 240 -3.19 -2.49 2.41
C TRP A 240 -4.12 -3.13 1.39
N THR A 241 -4.85 -4.18 1.74
CA THR A 241 -5.94 -4.69 0.90
C THR A 241 -6.93 -3.57 0.58
N LEU A 242 -7.27 -2.73 1.56
CA LEU A 242 -8.17 -1.58 1.34
C LEU A 242 -7.65 -0.58 0.30
N TYR A 243 -6.34 -0.35 0.27
CA TYR A 243 -5.72 0.59 -0.67
C TYR A 243 -5.62 0.05 -2.09
N PHE A 244 -5.58 -1.28 -2.28
CA PHE A 244 -5.68 -1.88 -3.61
C PHE A 244 -7.01 -1.52 -4.30
N PHE A 245 -8.11 -1.40 -3.54
CA PHE A 245 -9.44 -1.18 -4.12
C PHE A 245 -9.70 0.22 -4.64
N THR A 246 -8.89 1.18 -4.23
CA THR A 246 -9.31 2.58 -4.27
C THR A 246 -9.13 3.25 -5.64
N PRO A 247 -8.35 2.66 -6.56
CA PRO A 247 -8.48 3.00 -7.98
C PRO A 247 -8.43 1.82 -8.97
N ALA A 248 -8.27 0.58 -8.49
CA ALA A 248 -8.03 -0.56 -9.38
C ALA A 248 -9.25 -0.96 -10.25
N ALA A 249 -10.43 -0.40 -9.99
CA ALA A 249 -11.59 -0.50 -10.88
C ALA A 249 -11.34 0.05 -12.30
N LEU A 250 -10.27 0.83 -12.51
CA LEU A 250 -9.97 1.52 -13.78
C LEU A 250 -8.94 0.82 -14.68
N PHE A 251 -8.22 -0.19 -14.18
CA PHE A 251 -7.21 -0.91 -14.98
C PHE A 251 -7.77 -2.12 -15.72
N PHE A 252 -9.04 -2.45 -15.46
CA PHE A 252 -9.74 -3.58 -16.01
C PHE A 252 -10.76 -3.02 -17.02
N GLY A 253 -10.47 -3.21 -18.32
CA GLY A 253 -11.34 -2.79 -19.41
C GLY A 253 -12.77 -3.35 -19.32
N SER A 254 -13.64 -2.94 -20.24
CA SER A 254 -15.07 -3.26 -20.24
C SER A 254 -15.41 -4.76 -20.28
N GLY A 255 -14.45 -5.65 -20.53
CA GLY A 255 -14.63 -7.11 -20.53
C GLY A 255 -14.04 -7.85 -19.32
N THR A 256 -13.47 -7.14 -18.35
CA THR A 256 -12.82 -7.75 -17.18
C THR A 256 -13.66 -7.58 -15.92
N ALA A 257 -13.79 -8.65 -15.13
CA ALA A 257 -14.55 -8.66 -13.87
C ALA A 257 -14.13 -7.47 -12.98
N ARG A 258 -15.10 -6.72 -12.45
CA ARG A 258 -14.82 -5.62 -11.53
C ARG A 258 -14.27 -6.13 -10.21
N LEU A 259 -13.39 -5.38 -9.58
CA LEU A 259 -12.93 -5.71 -8.23
C LEU A 259 -14.08 -5.62 -7.24
N ASP A 260 -14.19 -6.62 -6.37
CA ASP A 260 -15.14 -6.60 -5.26
C ASP A 260 -14.75 -5.49 -4.27
N THR A 261 -15.66 -4.58 -3.98
CA THR A 261 -15.42 -3.45 -3.08
C THR A 261 -16.16 -3.59 -1.75
N ASP A 262 -16.74 -4.76 -1.50
CA ASP A 262 -17.59 -5.02 -0.34
C ASP A 262 -16.82 -4.91 0.98
N ILE A 263 -15.55 -5.33 1.03
CA ILE A 263 -14.67 -5.11 2.20
C ILE A 263 -14.60 -3.63 2.58
N PHE A 264 -14.31 -2.74 1.62
CA PHE A 264 -14.15 -1.32 1.94
C PHE A 264 -15.49 -0.70 2.37
N ARG A 265 -16.59 -1.11 1.71
CA ARG A 265 -17.93 -0.67 2.07
C ARG A 265 -18.32 -1.12 3.47
N PHE A 266 -17.92 -2.33 3.89
CA PHE A 266 -18.08 -2.81 5.26
C PHE A 266 -17.44 -1.84 6.26
N PHE A 267 -16.18 -1.46 6.03
CA PHE A 267 -15.46 -0.53 6.91
C PHE A 267 -16.02 0.90 6.88
N LEU A 268 -16.54 1.41 5.77
CA LEU A 268 -17.18 2.73 5.79
C LEU A 268 -18.54 2.74 6.49
N LYS A 269 -19.37 1.70 6.27
CA LYS A 269 -20.66 1.58 6.96
C LYS A 269 -20.48 1.45 8.46
N SER A 270 -19.41 0.77 8.91
CA SER A 270 -19.09 0.64 10.33
C SER A 270 -18.95 1.98 11.07
N GLU A 271 -18.43 3.02 10.41
CA GLU A 271 -18.24 4.35 11.02
C GLU A 271 -19.57 5.03 11.33
N THR A 272 -20.67 4.58 10.70
CA THR A 272 -22.02 5.12 10.93
C THR A 272 -22.77 4.46 12.10
N GLY A 273 -22.15 3.50 12.80
CA GLY A 273 -22.56 3.09 14.15
C GLY A 273 -22.94 1.63 14.40
N ASP A 274 -22.53 0.66 13.56
CA ASP A 274 -23.12 -0.69 13.62
C ASP A 274 -22.15 -1.88 13.48
N THR A 275 -20.83 -1.68 13.60
CA THR A 275 -19.90 -2.84 13.68
C THR A 275 -18.76 -2.60 14.66
N ALA A 276 -18.19 -3.70 15.14
CA ALA A 276 -17.20 -3.67 16.21
C ALA A 276 -15.72 -3.56 15.75
N LEU A 277 -15.45 -3.23 14.47
CA LEU A 277 -14.12 -2.77 14.02
C LEU A 277 -14.28 -1.65 12.98
N SER A 278 -14.07 -0.39 13.38
CA SER A 278 -14.15 0.76 12.48
C SER A 278 -12.91 0.92 11.59
N LEU A 279 -13.02 1.65 10.48
CA LEU A 279 -11.86 1.97 9.64
C LEU A 279 -10.79 2.77 10.41
N THR A 280 -11.24 3.73 11.22
CA THR A 280 -10.36 4.49 12.13
C THR A 280 -9.61 3.57 13.09
N GLU A 281 -10.28 2.58 13.68
CA GLU A 281 -9.65 1.62 14.59
C GLU A 281 -8.69 0.68 13.85
N LEU A 282 -9.06 0.18 12.66
CA LEU A 282 -8.18 -0.60 11.82
C LEU A 282 -6.91 0.20 11.46
N TYR A 283 -7.05 1.47 11.08
CA TYR A 283 -5.90 2.33 10.78
C TYR A 283 -4.98 2.47 11.99
N ARG A 284 -5.56 2.76 13.17
CA ARG A 284 -4.83 2.87 14.45
C ARG A 284 -4.06 1.59 14.76
N LEU A 285 -4.72 0.43 14.72
CA LEU A 285 -4.10 -0.88 14.94
C LEU A 285 -2.96 -1.13 13.95
N SER A 286 -3.19 -0.83 12.67
CA SER A 286 -2.20 -1.02 11.60
C SER A 286 -0.94 -0.17 11.77
N ARG A 287 -1.05 1.05 12.31
CA ARG A 287 0.11 1.90 12.62
C ARG A 287 0.91 1.39 13.80
N GLN A 288 0.26 0.69 14.73
CA GLN A 288 0.91 0.08 15.89
C GLN A 288 1.44 -1.33 15.61
N SER A 289 1.03 -1.97 14.51
CA SER A 289 1.43 -3.34 14.19
C SER A 289 2.95 -3.58 14.23
N PRO A 290 3.82 -2.75 13.60
CA PRO A 290 5.25 -3.02 13.58
C PRO A 290 5.89 -3.21 14.96
N SER A 291 5.62 -2.32 15.91
CA SER A 291 6.15 -2.45 17.27
C SER A 291 5.56 -3.66 18.00
N ARG A 292 4.31 -4.02 17.73
CA ARG A 292 3.66 -5.17 18.35
C ARG A 292 4.21 -6.50 17.86
N PHE A 293 4.35 -6.70 16.54
CA PHE A 293 4.79 -7.99 16.00
C PHE A 293 6.32 -8.19 16.06
N TRP A 294 7.10 -7.11 16.12
CA TRP A 294 8.54 -7.21 16.41
C TRP A 294 8.84 -7.27 17.91
N GLY A 295 7.95 -6.77 18.76
CA GLY A 295 8.08 -6.79 20.23
C GLY A 295 9.37 -6.11 20.69
N ASP A 296 10.02 -6.70 21.70
CA ASP A 296 11.26 -6.18 22.30
C ASP A 296 12.43 -6.08 21.30
N GLY A 297 12.36 -6.81 20.18
CA GLY A 297 13.35 -6.72 19.12
C GLY A 297 13.24 -5.44 18.29
N TYR A 298 12.19 -4.63 18.47
CA TYR A 298 11.94 -3.44 17.65
C TYR A 298 12.69 -2.20 18.16
N PRO A 299 13.74 -1.72 17.45
CA PRO A 299 14.60 -0.69 17.99
C PRO A 299 13.92 0.67 18.06
N ILE A 300 14.35 1.50 19.01
CA ILE A 300 13.84 2.87 19.20
C ILE A 300 13.97 3.69 17.91
N SER A 301 15.05 3.53 17.15
CA SER A 301 15.22 4.21 15.85
C SER A 301 14.09 3.89 14.86
N SER A 302 13.59 2.65 14.85
CA SER A 302 12.48 2.23 13.99
C SER A 302 11.13 2.74 14.50
N GLN A 303 10.98 2.92 15.81
CA GLN A 303 9.80 3.55 16.42
C GLN A 303 9.77 5.05 16.10
N LEU A 304 10.91 5.73 16.19
CA LEU A 304 11.06 7.13 15.78
C LEU A 304 10.76 7.30 14.29
N ASP A 305 11.24 6.40 13.44
CA ASP A 305 10.85 6.37 12.02
C ASP A 305 9.32 6.27 11.84
N ASP A 306 8.63 5.42 12.60
CA ASP A 306 7.16 5.32 12.49
C ASP A 306 6.47 6.65 12.87
N LEU A 307 6.95 7.32 13.92
CA LEU A 307 6.42 8.62 14.36
C LEU A 307 6.64 9.71 13.30
N GLU A 308 7.85 9.78 12.74
CA GLU A 308 8.21 10.77 11.72
C GLU A 308 7.40 10.61 10.43
N ASN A 309 7.05 9.38 10.07
CA ASN A 309 6.29 9.08 8.86
C ASN A 309 4.77 9.20 9.05
N LEU A 310 4.28 9.29 10.29
CA LEU A 310 2.85 9.26 10.61
C LEU A 310 2.03 10.33 9.84
N PRO A 311 2.45 11.60 9.73
CA PRO A 311 1.66 12.61 9.02
C PRO A 311 1.44 12.26 7.54
N GLY A 312 2.49 11.84 6.82
CA GLY A 312 2.37 11.45 5.42
C GLY A 312 1.57 10.15 5.24
N LEU A 313 1.73 9.18 6.15
CA LEU A 313 0.92 7.96 6.14
C LEU A 313 -0.58 8.26 6.37
N THR A 314 -0.91 9.22 7.22
CA THR A 314 -2.30 9.62 7.49
C THR A 314 -2.89 10.38 6.31
N LEU A 315 -2.15 11.31 5.70
CA LEU A 315 -2.57 11.95 4.45
C LEU A 315 -2.86 10.92 3.36
N TYR A 316 -1.98 9.93 3.20
CA TYR A 316 -2.17 8.85 2.23
C TYR A 316 -3.43 8.03 2.51
N HIS A 317 -3.63 7.63 3.77
CA HIS A 317 -4.81 6.88 4.18
C HIS A 317 -6.09 7.64 3.87
N ARG A 318 -6.18 8.91 4.30
CA ARG A 318 -7.38 9.73 4.09
C ARG A 318 -7.60 10.04 2.61
N SER A 319 -6.54 10.18 1.82
CA SER A 319 -6.64 10.31 0.36
C SER A 319 -7.29 9.08 -0.28
N HIS A 320 -6.98 7.86 0.18
CA HIS A 320 -7.66 6.65 -0.28
C HIS A 320 -9.13 6.63 0.17
N VAL A 321 -9.42 7.01 1.42
CA VAL A 321 -10.83 7.12 1.87
C VAL A 321 -11.64 8.04 0.97
N VAL A 322 -11.08 9.18 0.58
CA VAL A 322 -11.72 10.12 -0.36
C VAL A 322 -11.87 9.52 -1.76
N GLN A 323 -10.85 8.87 -2.32
CA GLN A 323 -10.93 8.19 -3.63
C GLN A 323 -12.05 7.12 -3.66
N PHE A 324 -12.26 6.39 -2.57
CA PHE A 324 -13.37 5.45 -2.48
C PHE A 324 -14.72 6.17 -2.50
N LYS A 325 -14.89 7.23 -1.69
CA LYS A 325 -16.10 8.05 -1.67
C LYS A 325 -16.40 8.64 -3.06
N ILE A 326 -15.38 9.13 -3.76
CA ILE A 326 -15.48 9.58 -5.16
C ILE A 326 -16.02 8.47 -6.05
N THR A 327 -15.41 7.28 -5.97
CA THR A 327 -15.79 6.13 -6.81
C THR A 327 -17.23 5.68 -6.54
N GLU A 328 -17.63 5.54 -5.28
CA GLU A 328 -19.01 5.19 -4.94
C GLU A 328 -19.98 6.28 -5.42
N MET A 329 -19.69 7.56 -5.17
CA MET A 329 -20.55 8.64 -5.65
C MET A 329 -20.69 8.60 -7.17
N PHE A 330 -19.58 8.54 -7.91
CA PHE A 330 -19.58 8.49 -9.37
C PHE A 330 -20.39 7.31 -9.92
N ARG A 331 -20.34 6.14 -9.27
CA ARG A 331 -21.16 4.97 -9.63
C ARG A 331 -22.67 5.21 -9.47
N HIS A 332 -23.07 5.94 -8.43
CA HIS A 332 -24.49 6.25 -8.18
C HIS A 332 -24.97 7.49 -8.95
N SER A 333 -24.05 8.37 -9.36
CA SER A 333 -24.34 9.61 -10.11
C SER A 333 -24.62 9.40 -11.60
N ALA A 334 -24.58 8.16 -12.09
CA ALA A 334 -24.92 7.83 -13.48
C ALA A 334 -26.45 7.90 -13.78
N GLY A 335 -27.27 8.32 -12.81
CA GLY A 335 -28.71 8.54 -12.95
C GLY A 335 -29.10 10.05 -12.99
N PRO A 336 -30.31 10.38 -13.47
CA PRO A 336 -30.75 11.76 -13.70
C PRO A 336 -30.95 12.62 -12.44
N ASP A 337 -30.97 12.04 -11.23
CA ASP A 337 -31.33 12.73 -9.98
C ASP A 337 -30.13 13.20 -9.13
N THR A 338 -28.94 13.37 -9.73
CA THR A 338 -27.76 13.77 -8.96
C THR A 338 -27.81 15.25 -8.56
N SER A 339 -27.98 15.52 -7.26
CA SER A 339 -27.91 16.87 -6.67
C SER A 339 -26.47 17.26 -6.34
N PHE A 340 -26.06 18.46 -6.78
CA PHE A 340 -24.74 19.05 -6.54
C PHE A 340 -24.79 20.30 -5.63
N GLY A 341 -25.98 20.65 -5.11
CA GLY A 341 -26.19 21.83 -4.28
C GLY A 341 -25.69 21.71 -2.84
N GLU A 342 -26.09 22.66 -1.99
CA GLU A 342 -25.61 22.76 -0.62
C GLU A 342 -25.88 21.49 0.21
N GLY A 343 -24.84 20.94 0.84
CA GLY A 343 -24.96 19.72 1.66
C GLY A 343 -25.02 18.40 0.87
N SER A 344 -24.89 18.45 -0.47
CA SER A 344 -24.80 17.27 -1.32
C SER A 344 -23.59 16.38 -1.00
N PRO A 345 -23.63 15.07 -1.33
CA PRO A 345 -22.45 14.20 -1.25
C PRO A 345 -21.23 14.75 -1.99
N TYR A 346 -21.45 15.45 -3.12
CA TYR A 346 -20.42 16.11 -3.89
C TYR A 346 -19.71 17.21 -3.09
N GLN A 347 -20.47 18.14 -2.51
CA GLN A 347 -19.88 19.21 -1.70
C GLN A 347 -19.21 18.69 -0.43
N LYS A 348 -19.71 17.60 0.17
CA LYS A 348 -19.05 16.93 1.31
C LYS A 348 -17.65 16.44 0.94
N ILE A 349 -17.48 15.84 -0.23
CA ILE A 349 -16.18 15.40 -0.73
C ILE A 349 -15.26 16.61 -0.99
N VAL A 350 -15.76 17.68 -1.62
CA VAL A 350 -14.98 18.92 -1.84
C VAL A 350 -14.49 19.51 -0.51
N LYS A 351 -15.38 19.62 0.49
CA LYS A 351 -15.02 20.10 1.83
C LYS A 351 -13.97 19.21 2.50
N GLU A 352 -14.07 17.90 2.35
CA GLU A 352 -13.10 16.94 2.89
C GLU A 352 -11.73 17.10 2.24
N ILE A 353 -11.65 17.25 0.92
CA ILE A 353 -10.40 17.53 0.19
C ILE A 353 -9.76 18.84 0.68
N ASN A 354 -10.52 19.91 0.83
CA ASN A 354 -10.00 21.19 1.33
C ASN A 354 -9.54 21.11 2.77
N THR A 355 -10.28 20.39 3.61
CA THR A 355 -9.88 20.13 5.01
C THR A 355 -8.54 19.41 5.05
N LEU A 356 -8.36 18.39 4.21
CA LEU A 356 -7.07 17.69 4.07
C LEU A 356 -5.95 18.62 3.60
N ALA A 357 -6.22 19.48 2.62
CA ALA A 357 -5.24 20.44 2.13
C ALA A 357 -4.74 21.38 3.24
N MET A 358 -5.64 21.85 4.11
CA MET A 358 -5.31 22.71 5.24
C MET A 358 -4.59 21.96 6.37
N GLU A 359 -5.12 20.80 6.79
CA GLU A 359 -4.57 20.04 7.91
C GLU A 359 -3.16 19.49 7.64
N TYR A 360 -2.88 19.12 6.39
CA TYR A 360 -1.58 18.57 5.97
C TYR A 360 -0.74 19.57 5.17
N ASP A 361 -1.01 20.88 5.27
CA ASP A 361 -0.30 21.92 4.52
C ASP A 361 1.23 21.82 4.70
N THR A 362 1.70 21.59 5.93
CA THR A 362 3.14 21.39 6.21
C THR A 362 3.74 20.22 5.41
N VAL A 363 3.03 19.10 5.30
CA VAL A 363 3.47 17.92 4.51
C VAL A 363 3.51 18.29 3.02
N LEU A 364 2.44 18.93 2.52
CA LEU A 364 2.31 19.32 1.12
C LEU A 364 3.34 20.38 0.71
N ILE A 365 3.59 21.39 1.54
CA ILE A 365 4.63 22.41 1.34
C ILE A 365 6.01 21.78 1.37
N SER A 366 6.26 20.84 2.29
CA SER A 366 7.55 20.13 2.35
C SER A 366 7.84 19.36 1.06
N ALA A 367 6.84 18.65 0.51
CA ALA A 367 6.94 17.98 -0.78
C ALA A 367 7.25 18.96 -1.92
N LYS A 368 6.54 20.10 -1.96
CA LYS A 368 6.72 21.13 -3.01
C LYS A 368 8.11 21.78 -2.96
N ARG A 369 8.55 22.17 -1.77
CA ARG A 369 9.81 22.92 -1.56
C ARG A 369 11.05 22.03 -1.67
N SER A 370 10.94 20.75 -1.36
CA SER A 370 12.08 19.85 -1.46
C SER A 370 12.44 19.55 -2.93
N PRO A 371 13.72 19.64 -3.32
CA PRO A 371 14.14 19.26 -4.68
C PRO A 371 14.30 17.74 -4.86
N THR A 372 14.42 16.98 -3.76
CA THR A 372 14.70 15.54 -3.74
C THR A 372 13.89 14.86 -2.62
N CYS A 373 13.63 13.56 -2.74
CA CYS A 373 13.13 12.76 -1.63
C CYS A 373 14.25 12.13 -0.77
N ASP A 374 15.52 12.36 -1.10
CA ASP A 374 16.65 11.93 -0.29
C ASP A 374 16.81 12.81 0.95
N VAL A 375 17.03 12.18 2.09
CA VAL A 375 17.41 12.82 3.36
C VAL A 375 18.71 12.20 3.82
N ALA A 376 19.49 12.91 4.65
CA ALA A 376 20.66 12.32 5.28
C ALA A 376 20.29 11.07 6.10
N GLY A 377 21.01 9.98 5.87
CA GLY A 377 20.79 8.67 6.51
C GLY A 377 19.70 7.83 5.86
N ASP A 378 19.35 6.71 6.49
CA ASP A 378 18.36 5.73 5.99
C ASP A 378 16.91 6.14 6.31
N ARG A 379 16.62 7.44 6.39
CA ARG A 379 15.30 7.97 6.78
C ARG A 379 14.39 8.08 5.56
N ARG A 380 13.24 7.40 5.61
CA ARG A 380 12.23 7.40 4.53
C ARG A 380 11.16 8.49 4.63
N VAL A 381 11.27 9.42 5.58
CA VAL A 381 10.25 10.45 5.83
C VAL A 381 9.91 11.26 4.59
N MET A 382 10.91 11.69 3.82
CA MET A 382 10.65 12.44 2.59
C MET A 382 10.14 11.54 1.46
N GLU A 383 10.55 10.27 1.39
CA GLU A 383 9.92 9.31 0.47
C GLU A 383 8.40 9.27 0.74
N THR A 384 8.01 9.10 2.02
CA THR A 384 6.63 9.09 2.49
C THR A 384 5.87 10.37 2.20
N ILE A 385 6.46 11.53 2.45
CA ILE A 385 5.88 12.83 2.12
C ILE A 385 5.62 12.94 0.61
N PHE A 386 6.56 12.49 -0.23
CA PHE A 386 6.42 12.59 -1.68
C PHE A 386 5.28 11.72 -2.21
N TRP A 387 5.28 10.42 -1.95
CA TRP A 387 4.23 9.56 -2.50
C TRP A 387 2.87 9.80 -1.85
N SER A 388 2.80 10.30 -0.60
CA SER A 388 1.52 10.71 0.00
C SER A 388 0.96 11.99 -0.63
N ALA A 389 1.80 13.01 -0.87
CA ALA A 389 1.39 14.24 -1.55
C ALA A 389 0.97 13.97 -3.01
N ILE A 390 1.72 13.12 -3.73
CA ILE A 390 1.37 12.70 -5.10
C ILE A 390 0.02 11.98 -5.12
N THR A 391 -0.24 11.11 -4.14
CA THR A 391 -1.54 10.44 -4.01
C THR A 391 -2.66 11.45 -3.75
N PHE A 392 -2.46 12.41 -2.85
CA PHE A 392 -3.43 13.45 -2.56
C PHE A 392 -3.78 14.30 -3.79
N TYR A 393 -2.77 14.80 -4.52
CA TYR A 393 -3.03 15.55 -5.75
C TYR A 393 -3.63 14.66 -6.85
N GLY A 394 -3.26 13.38 -6.92
CA GLY A 394 -3.90 12.39 -7.77
C GLY A 394 -5.39 12.21 -7.45
N THR A 395 -5.78 12.22 -6.17
CA THR A 395 -7.19 12.20 -5.76
C THR A 395 -7.97 13.39 -6.32
N ILE A 396 -7.36 14.58 -6.36
CA ILE A 396 -7.97 15.78 -6.94
C ILE A 396 -8.12 15.65 -8.46
N VAL A 397 -7.08 15.15 -9.15
CA VAL A 397 -7.17 14.84 -10.59
C VAL A 397 -8.31 13.86 -10.86
N TYR A 398 -8.41 12.79 -10.08
CA TYR A 398 -9.47 11.80 -10.22
C TYR A 398 -10.87 12.38 -9.98
N PHE A 399 -11.03 13.21 -8.95
CA PHE A 399 -12.27 13.92 -8.68
C PHE A 399 -12.76 14.70 -9.92
N HIS A 400 -11.87 15.50 -10.52
CA HIS A 400 -12.17 16.25 -11.73
C HIS A 400 -12.54 15.34 -12.90
N LEU A 401 -11.77 14.27 -13.13
CA LEU A 401 -12.05 13.32 -14.22
C LEU A 401 -13.42 12.63 -14.06
N CYS A 402 -13.89 12.42 -12.83
CA CYS A 402 -15.23 11.86 -12.57
C CYS A 402 -16.36 12.88 -12.76
N PHE A 403 -16.19 14.14 -12.34
CA PHE A 403 -17.32 15.05 -12.19
C PHE A 403 -17.33 16.29 -13.10
N ASP A 404 -16.23 16.64 -13.77
CA ASP A 404 -16.13 17.89 -14.54
C ASP A 404 -17.24 18.03 -15.60
N ASP A 405 -17.54 16.97 -16.34
CA ASP A 405 -18.59 17.02 -17.38
C ASP A 405 -19.99 17.07 -16.76
N LEU A 406 -20.22 16.36 -15.65
CA LEU A 406 -21.50 16.36 -14.93
C LEU A 406 -21.81 17.77 -14.38
N VAL A 407 -20.79 18.44 -13.82
CA VAL A 407 -20.90 19.79 -13.28
C VAL A 407 -21.07 20.83 -14.38
N LYS A 408 -20.39 20.69 -15.53
CA LYS A 408 -20.55 21.62 -16.69
C LYS A 408 -21.94 21.55 -17.32
N ASN A 409 -22.56 20.38 -17.31
CA ASN A 409 -23.89 20.16 -17.88
C ASN A 409 -25.03 20.67 -16.99
N GLN A 410 -24.77 20.93 -15.70
CA GLN A 410 -25.73 21.55 -14.79
C GLN A 410 -25.56 23.07 -14.78
N SER A 411 -26.37 23.74 -15.60
CA SER A 411 -26.47 25.20 -15.68
C SER A 411 -27.00 25.79 -14.36
N GLY A 412 -26.13 26.03 -13.38
CA GLY A 412 -26.52 26.66 -12.12
C GLY A 412 -25.45 26.76 -11.03
N LEU A 413 -24.37 25.99 -11.10
CA LEU A 413 -23.28 26.08 -10.12
C LEU A 413 -22.38 27.29 -10.43
N GLU A 414 -22.56 28.37 -9.68
CA GLU A 414 -21.67 29.53 -9.69
C GLU A 414 -20.22 29.11 -9.41
N ASN A 415 -19.25 29.76 -10.06
CA ASN A 415 -17.82 29.43 -9.95
C ASN A 415 -17.28 29.49 -8.51
N ASN A 416 -17.95 30.21 -7.60
CA ASN A 416 -17.53 30.37 -6.21
C ASN A 416 -17.75 29.11 -5.34
N GLU A 417 -18.58 28.15 -5.76
CA GLU A 417 -18.78 26.89 -5.03
C GLU A 417 -17.75 25.80 -5.37
N ARG A 418 -16.95 26.00 -6.45
CA ARG A 418 -15.87 25.10 -6.88
C ARG A 418 -14.57 25.42 -6.17
N ASN A 419 -14.59 25.63 -4.86
CA ASN A 419 -13.41 25.98 -4.08
C ASN A 419 -12.47 24.76 -3.91
N ILE A 420 -12.08 24.10 -4.99
CA ILE A 420 -11.13 22.99 -5.05
C ILE A 420 -9.95 23.39 -5.92
N LEU A 421 -8.77 22.85 -5.64
CA LEU A 421 -7.57 23.10 -6.44
C LEU A 421 -7.84 22.77 -7.92
N PRO A 422 -7.59 23.69 -8.87
CA PRO A 422 -7.87 23.44 -10.29
C PRO A 422 -7.15 22.21 -10.84
N LEU A 423 -7.81 21.50 -11.76
CA LEU A 423 -7.27 20.30 -12.43
C LEU A 423 -5.86 20.51 -12.98
N THR A 424 -5.61 21.61 -13.70
CA THR A 424 -4.31 21.92 -14.30
C THR A 424 -3.20 22.02 -13.25
N THR A 425 -3.49 22.64 -12.11
CA THR A 425 -2.55 22.76 -10.98
C THR A 425 -2.33 21.41 -10.31
N ALA A 426 -3.38 20.61 -10.09
CA ALA A 426 -3.26 19.27 -9.51
C ALA A 426 -2.42 18.34 -10.40
N VAL A 427 -2.68 18.32 -11.72
CA VAL A 427 -1.91 17.56 -12.71
C VAL A 427 -0.44 17.98 -12.69
N SER A 428 -0.17 19.29 -12.70
CA SER A 428 1.20 19.82 -12.68
C SER A 428 1.96 19.36 -11.43
N LEU A 429 1.31 19.39 -10.26
CA LEU A 429 1.90 18.94 -9.00
C LEU A 429 2.16 17.43 -8.98
N VAL A 430 1.24 16.61 -9.50
CA VAL A 430 1.48 15.16 -9.63
C VAL A 430 2.72 14.91 -10.49
N LEU A 431 2.81 15.52 -11.67
CA LEU A 431 3.90 15.30 -12.62
C LEU A 431 5.24 15.83 -12.09
N GLU A 432 5.27 17.04 -11.52
CA GLU A 432 6.48 17.64 -10.96
C GLU A 432 7.04 16.83 -9.79
N LEU A 433 6.19 16.45 -8.83
CA LEU A 433 6.60 15.66 -7.68
C LEU A 433 7.02 14.23 -8.11
N SER A 434 6.34 13.65 -9.09
CA SER A 434 6.73 12.35 -9.66
C SER A 434 8.09 12.41 -10.34
N LEU A 435 8.40 13.50 -11.05
CA LEU A 435 9.70 13.72 -11.67
C LEU A 435 10.81 13.86 -10.63
N LYS A 436 10.59 14.67 -9.59
CA LYS A 436 11.53 14.82 -8.46
C LYS A 436 11.78 13.47 -7.78
N MET A 437 10.72 12.74 -7.43
CA MET A 437 10.82 11.42 -6.80
C MET A 437 11.55 10.41 -7.69
N HIS A 438 11.25 10.41 -9.00
CA HIS A 438 11.93 9.54 -9.95
C HIS A 438 13.43 9.84 -10.03
N ARG A 439 13.84 11.11 -10.04
CA ARG A 439 15.26 11.51 -10.08
C ARG A 439 16.03 11.04 -8.86
N SER A 440 15.41 11.07 -7.69
CA SER A 440 16.02 10.61 -6.43
C SER A 440 15.97 9.08 -6.28
N ARG A 441 14.79 8.50 -6.46
CA ARG A 441 14.49 7.09 -6.15
C ARG A 441 13.52 6.51 -7.22
N PRO A 442 14.03 6.09 -8.40
CA PRO A 442 13.19 5.60 -9.50
C PRO A 442 12.24 4.47 -9.11
N ARG A 443 12.68 3.59 -8.21
CA ARG A 443 11.90 2.43 -7.75
C ARG A 443 10.62 2.80 -7.00
N LEU A 444 10.54 3.99 -6.40
CA LEU A 444 9.33 4.44 -5.70
C LEU A 444 8.15 4.72 -6.64
N LEU A 445 8.38 4.82 -7.95
CA LEU A 445 7.29 4.99 -8.93
C LEU A 445 6.23 3.88 -8.85
N VAL A 446 6.60 2.66 -8.41
CA VAL A 446 5.64 1.56 -8.20
C VAL A 446 4.53 1.89 -7.20
N ARG A 447 4.74 2.88 -6.31
CA ARG A 447 3.74 3.33 -5.33
C ARG A 447 2.75 4.34 -5.92
N ILE A 448 3.07 4.94 -7.06
CA ILE A 448 2.29 6.03 -7.65
C ILE A 448 1.87 5.76 -9.10
N VAL A 449 1.82 4.49 -9.50
CA VAL A 449 1.42 4.10 -10.86
C VAL A 449 0.09 4.72 -11.26
N TRP A 450 -0.89 4.68 -10.36
CA TRP A 450 -2.21 5.24 -10.65
C TRP A 450 -2.24 6.77 -10.70
N PRO A 451 -1.74 7.53 -9.70
CA PRO A 451 -1.63 8.99 -9.82
C PRO A 451 -0.90 9.43 -11.09
N LEU A 452 0.19 8.75 -11.44
CA LEU A 452 0.99 9.03 -12.63
C LEU A 452 0.18 8.80 -13.92
N PHE A 453 -0.55 7.68 -13.99
CA PHE A 453 -1.40 7.34 -15.13
C PHE A 453 -2.50 8.38 -15.37
N ILE A 454 -3.29 8.72 -14.35
CA ILE A 454 -4.41 9.67 -14.50
C ILE A 454 -3.92 11.09 -14.80
N ALA A 455 -2.80 11.52 -14.22
CA ALA A 455 -2.22 12.83 -14.52
C ALA A 455 -1.66 12.88 -15.94
N GLY A 456 -1.06 11.79 -16.42
CA GLY A 456 -0.61 11.66 -17.80
C GLY A 456 -1.76 11.70 -18.82
N ILE A 457 -2.94 11.17 -18.48
CA ILE A 457 -4.12 11.28 -19.35
C ILE A 457 -4.71 12.69 -19.30
N ALA A 458 -4.74 13.30 -18.11
CA ALA A 458 -5.34 14.61 -17.90
C ALA A 458 -4.49 15.78 -18.43
N THR A 459 -3.18 15.59 -18.59
CA THR A 459 -2.30 16.63 -19.14
C THR A 459 -2.47 16.74 -20.66
N SER A 460 -2.49 17.97 -21.17
CA SER A 460 -2.45 18.26 -22.61
C SER A 460 -1.02 18.37 -23.15
N ASP A 461 -0.02 18.41 -22.27
CA ASP A 461 1.38 18.54 -22.64
C ASP A 461 1.96 17.21 -23.12
N ARG A 462 2.29 17.13 -24.41
CA ARG A 462 2.85 15.94 -25.05
C ARG A 462 4.19 15.52 -24.46
N ILE A 463 5.03 16.46 -24.00
CA ILE A 463 6.31 16.14 -23.38
C ILE A 463 6.09 15.36 -22.08
N TYR A 464 5.11 15.79 -21.27
CA TYR A 464 4.75 15.07 -20.06
C TYR A 464 4.07 13.73 -20.36
N GLN A 465 3.23 13.64 -21.39
CA GLN A 465 2.64 12.36 -21.81
C GLN A 465 3.72 11.35 -22.22
N ASP A 466 4.69 11.77 -23.04
CA ASP A 466 5.82 10.93 -23.46
C ASP A 466 6.65 10.49 -22.24
N TRP A 467 6.94 11.41 -21.32
CA TRP A 467 7.66 11.08 -20.09
C TRP A 467 6.90 10.03 -19.25
N VAL A 468 5.59 10.20 -19.06
CA VAL A 468 4.74 9.24 -18.34
C VAL A 468 4.73 7.88 -19.04
N SER A 469 4.56 7.84 -20.37
CA SER A 469 4.60 6.59 -21.15
C SER A 469 5.89 5.81 -20.90
N ILE A 470 7.05 6.48 -21.00
CA ILE A 470 8.34 5.84 -20.76
C ILE A 470 8.44 5.34 -19.31
N ARG A 471 8.04 6.17 -18.33
CA ARG A 471 8.11 5.76 -16.91
C ARG A 471 7.20 4.56 -16.61
N LEU A 472 5.98 4.51 -17.15
CA LEU A 472 5.08 3.38 -16.98
C LEU A 472 5.64 2.10 -17.63
N ARG A 473 6.26 2.23 -18.81
CA ARG A 473 6.89 1.10 -19.51
C ARG A 473 8.02 0.47 -18.70
N GLU A 474 8.86 1.29 -18.08
CA GLU A 474 9.96 0.82 -17.23
C GLU A 474 9.47 -0.03 -16.03
N LEU A 475 8.26 0.22 -15.53
CA LEU A 475 7.69 -0.59 -14.46
C LEU A 475 7.36 -2.03 -14.90
N GLY A 476 7.29 -2.29 -16.21
CA GLY A 476 7.09 -3.63 -16.77
C GLY A 476 8.11 -4.66 -16.29
N ARG A 477 9.32 -4.20 -15.90
CA ARG A 477 10.37 -5.06 -15.32
C ARG A 477 9.99 -5.66 -13.96
N TYR A 478 8.99 -5.10 -13.28
CA TYR A 478 8.52 -5.56 -11.98
C TYR A 478 7.23 -6.38 -12.05
N GLY A 479 6.60 -6.46 -13.22
CA GLY A 479 5.31 -7.12 -13.38
C GLY A 479 4.73 -6.97 -14.78
N GLN A 480 4.11 -8.03 -15.28
CA GLN A 480 3.41 -8.02 -16.57
C GLN A 480 2.22 -7.05 -16.58
N ASN A 481 1.54 -6.87 -15.45
CA ASN A 481 0.41 -5.95 -15.39
C ASN A 481 0.84 -4.48 -15.48
N TYR A 482 2.05 -4.12 -15.03
CA TYR A 482 2.58 -2.77 -15.27
C TYR A 482 2.80 -2.50 -16.77
N GLU A 483 3.24 -3.50 -17.52
CA GLU A 483 3.36 -3.40 -18.98
C GLU A 483 1.98 -3.22 -19.65
N ARG A 484 0.95 -3.94 -19.18
CA ARG A 484 -0.44 -3.75 -19.64
C ARG A 484 -0.94 -2.33 -19.35
N ILE A 485 -0.62 -1.77 -18.18
CA ILE A 485 -0.94 -0.38 -17.82
C ILE A 485 -0.25 0.60 -18.78
N SER A 486 1.04 0.40 -19.08
CA SER A 486 1.76 1.23 -20.04
C SER A 486 1.12 1.19 -21.44
N ARG A 487 0.74 0.00 -21.92
CA ARG A 487 0.07 -0.14 -23.22
C ARG A 487 -1.28 0.57 -23.22
N ARG A 488 -2.05 0.41 -22.14
CA ARG A 488 -3.34 1.10 -22.00
C ARG A 488 -3.18 2.61 -21.99
N PHE A 489 -2.13 3.12 -21.36
CA PHE A 489 -1.81 4.54 -21.38
C PHE A 489 -1.55 5.03 -22.81
N ASP A 490 -0.74 4.30 -23.57
CA ASP A 490 -0.41 4.64 -24.96
C ASP A 490 -1.66 4.62 -25.86
N GLU A 491 -2.52 3.61 -25.73
CA GLU A 491 -3.81 3.54 -26.44
C GLU A 491 -4.68 4.78 -26.19
N VAL A 492 -4.80 5.17 -24.91
CA VAL A 492 -5.61 6.32 -24.51
C VAL A 492 -4.98 7.62 -25.01
N SER A 493 -3.66 7.80 -24.87
CA SER A 493 -2.96 9.03 -25.29
C SER A 493 -2.89 9.22 -26.83
N GLN A 494 -2.87 8.12 -27.60
CA GLN A 494 -2.82 8.14 -29.07
C GLN A 494 -4.21 8.28 -29.73
N GLY A 495 -5.28 7.77 -29.12
CA GLY A 495 -6.66 7.90 -29.63
C GLY A 495 -7.28 9.30 -29.55
N GLY A 496 -6.50 10.30 -29.09
CA GLY A 496 -6.95 11.66 -28.84
C GLY A 496 -7.10 12.52 -30.09
N GLN A 497 -8.21 12.35 -30.82
CA GLN A 497 -9.04 13.48 -31.33
C GLN A 497 -10.53 13.10 -31.54
N SER A 498 -10.90 11.84 -31.82
CA SER A 498 -12.32 11.50 -32.10
C SER A 498 -13.06 10.75 -30.98
N HIS A 499 -12.38 10.03 -30.09
CA HIS A 499 -13.04 9.19 -29.07
C HIS A 499 -13.23 9.85 -27.70
N PHE A 500 -12.52 10.96 -27.43
CA PHE A 500 -12.57 11.66 -26.15
C PHE A 500 -13.77 12.59 -25.98
N HIS A 501 -14.52 12.88 -27.04
CA HIS A 501 -15.71 13.75 -26.96
C HIS A 501 -17.02 12.95 -26.86
N GLU A 502 -17.09 11.73 -27.39
CA GLU A 502 -18.33 10.95 -27.40
C GLU A 502 -18.52 10.02 -26.19
N ARG A 503 -17.47 9.72 -25.40
CA ARG A 503 -17.55 8.66 -24.38
C ARG A 503 -16.71 8.89 -23.12
N ARG A 504 -16.67 10.11 -22.57
CA ARG A 504 -15.86 10.41 -21.36
C ARG A 504 -16.26 9.60 -20.11
N GLY A 505 -17.48 9.07 -20.04
CA GLY A 505 -17.91 8.17 -18.95
C GLY A 505 -17.73 6.66 -19.22
N HIS A 506 -17.72 6.21 -20.48
CA HIS A 506 -17.76 4.78 -20.80
C HIS A 506 -16.40 4.07 -20.77
N TYR A 507 -15.29 4.83 -20.74
CA TYR A 507 -13.96 4.25 -20.57
C TYR A 507 -13.59 3.95 -19.11
N TYR A 508 -14.32 4.52 -18.15
CA TYR A 508 -14.07 4.35 -16.71
C TYR A 508 -15.10 3.46 -16.03
N ILE A 509 -16.31 3.37 -16.61
CA ILE A 509 -17.37 2.45 -16.24
C ILE A 509 -18.01 2.00 -17.55
N GLY A 510 -17.52 0.90 -18.12
CA GLY A 510 -18.28 0.16 -19.12
C GLY A 510 -19.50 -0.43 -18.45
N THR A 511 -20.67 -0.25 -19.06
CA THR A 511 -21.94 -0.94 -18.71
C THR A 511 -21.74 -2.43 -18.55
#